data_AF-A0A7V9RCM2-F1
#
_entry.id   AF-A0A7V9RCM2-F1
#
_cell.length_a   1.000
_cell.length_b   1.000
_cell.length_c   1.000
_cell.angle_alpha   90.00
_cell.angle_beta   90.00
_cell.angle_gamma   90.00
#
_symmetry.space_group_name_H-M   'P 1'
#
loop_
_entity.id
_entity.type
_entity.pdbx_description
1 polymer ?
#
loop_
_entity_poly.entity_id
_entity_poly.type
_entity_poly.pdbx_seq_one_letter_code
_entity_poly.pdbx_strand_id
1 'polypeptide(L)'
;MALTDYDELAARSFEEPHDADLRAAVLVCADALTEIEDPRGPLITMEHALENAEPRRALELRRAMHEHAMGEGAGLLGAAAPLMAAGRTLSLEWRSGKLYGVTIDARYLPRKSKITVGQLVDNVLKAPAATDLRRLRVRVRIPQDFESISQMLVARSRRPPLEELVIYTSAWPHQMTPTQQRFLGDFYPHLYFVVQLDRTLSLPLTAEVAAPARYIPDVLLCDPPTTPEARTLLGRALSHADRDLRVAALQRVAAIGPAAKVFESLLCTLLQPGIAGPPITGRATSVPHVPIVTALQALGPSQAAHRVLSKVASRPEYYDAETRRAAGSAAAKFRPS
;
A
#
# COMPACT_ATOMS: atom_id res chain seq x y z
N MET A 1 -9.72 17.70 25.41
CA MET A 1 -10.25 16.95 24.25
C MET A 1 -10.44 15.52 24.69
N ALA A 2 -11.58 14.90 24.40
CA ALA A 2 -11.82 13.53 24.84
C ALA A 2 -11.05 12.55 23.92
N LEU A 3 -10.67 11.38 24.43
CA LEU A 3 -10.01 10.33 23.62
C LEU A 3 -10.88 9.88 22.43
N THR A 4 -12.20 10.01 22.55
CA THR A 4 -13.17 9.75 21.47
C THR A 4 -12.96 10.67 20.28
N ASP A 5 -12.57 11.93 20.50
CA ASP A 5 -12.32 12.90 19.44
C ASP A 5 -11.07 12.51 18.63
N TYR A 6 -10.07 11.90 19.29
CA TYR A 6 -8.88 11.40 18.62
C TYR A 6 -9.17 10.19 17.74
N ASP A 7 -9.96 9.22 18.21
CA ASP A 7 -10.23 8.01 17.41
C ASP A 7 -11.00 8.34 16.14
N GLU A 8 -11.91 9.32 16.18
CA GLU A 8 -12.58 9.86 15.00
C GLU A 8 -11.61 10.58 14.06
N LEU A 9 -10.70 11.41 14.59
CA LEU A 9 -9.68 12.09 13.79
C LEU A 9 -8.70 11.11 13.14
N ALA A 10 -8.28 10.07 13.86
CA ALA A 10 -7.41 9.02 13.36
C ALA A 10 -8.13 8.13 12.32
N ALA A 11 -9.43 7.88 12.49
CA ALA A 11 -10.22 7.20 11.47
C ALA A 11 -10.33 8.06 10.20
N ARG A 12 -10.66 9.36 10.35
CA ARG A 12 -10.73 10.31 9.24
C ARG A 12 -9.39 10.43 8.52
N SER A 13 -8.29 10.37 9.25
CA SER A 13 -6.97 10.39 8.66
C SER A 13 -6.67 9.17 7.82
N PHE A 14 -7.35 8.04 7.97
CA PHE A 14 -7.15 6.89 7.07
C PHE A 14 -7.91 7.08 5.76
N GLU A 15 -8.97 7.89 5.79
CA GLU A 15 -9.91 8.12 4.70
C GLU A 15 -9.49 9.28 3.79
N GLU A 16 -8.98 10.36 4.38
CA GLU A 16 -8.69 11.63 3.69
C GLU A 16 -7.17 11.85 3.52
N PRO A 17 -6.72 12.58 2.48
CA PRO A 17 -5.37 13.13 2.46
C PRO A 17 -5.12 14.00 3.70
N HIS A 18 -3.91 13.94 4.27
CA HIS A 18 -3.51 14.82 5.37
C HIS A 18 -3.35 16.26 4.86
N ASP A 19 -4.43 17.03 4.88
CA ASP A 19 -4.39 18.47 4.67
C ASP A 19 -3.80 19.20 5.89
N ALA A 20 -3.65 20.52 5.79
CA ALA A 20 -3.07 21.33 6.87
C ALA A 20 -3.92 21.26 8.16
N ASP A 21 -5.25 21.29 8.03
CA ASP A 21 -6.17 21.38 9.15
C ASP A 21 -6.24 20.06 9.93
N LEU A 22 -6.36 18.93 9.21
CA LEU A 22 -6.34 17.60 9.81
C LEU A 22 -5.00 17.33 10.51
N ARG A 23 -3.87 17.76 9.91
CA ARG A 23 -2.56 17.63 10.55
C ARG A 23 -2.46 18.46 11.82
N ALA A 24 -2.92 19.71 11.80
CA ALA A 24 -2.94 20.55 12.99
C ALA A 24 -3.80 19.92 14.10
N ALA A 25 -4.99 19.42 13.78
CA ALA A 25 -5.85 18.73 14.74
C ALA A 25 -5.18 17.48 15.34
N VAL A 26 -4.56 16.65 14.49
CA VAL A 26 -3.87 15.42 14.92
C VAL A 26 -2.65 15.74 15.80
N LEU A 27 -1.93 16.85 15.56
CA LEU A 27 -0.84 17.30 16.42
C LEU A 27 -1.33 17.76 17.80
N VAL A 28 -2.47 18.46 17.88
CA VAL A 28 -3.10 18.79 19.17
C VAL A 28 -3.46 17.52 19.94
N CYS A 29 -3.92 16.46 19.25
CA CYS A 29 -4.11 15.16 19.88
C CYS A 29 -2.79 14.56 20.35
N ALA A 30 -1.70 14.72 19.60
CA ALA A 30 -0.39 14.18 19.96
C ALA A 30 0.11 14.72 21.29
N ASP A 31 -0.05 16.03 21.52
CA ASP A 31 0.32 16.68 22.77
C ASP A 31 -0.51 16.12 23.94
N ALA A 32 -1.84 16.08 23.78
CA ALA A 32 -2.74 15.52 24.80
C ALA A 32 -2.47 14.03 25.10
N LEU A 33 -2.13 13.23 24.08
CA LEU A 33 -1.74 11.83 24.25
C LEU A 33 -0.41 11.70 24.98
N THR A 34 0.54 12.58 24.69
CA THR A 34 1.84 12.61 25.37
C THR A 34 1.70 12.97 26.86
N GLU A 35 0.80 13.89 27.20
CA GLU A 35 0.50 14.27 28.59
C GLU A 35 -0.04 13.12 29.45
N ILE A 36 -0.73 12.16 28.84
CA ILE A 36 -1.25 10.96 29.51
C ILE A 36 -0.37 9.72 29.30
N GLU A 37 0.87 9.91 28.84
CA GLU A 37 1.85 8.85 28.57
C GLU A 37 1.37 7.80 27.56
N ASP A 38 0.47 8.18 26.64
CA ASP A 38 0.03 7.29 25.58
C ASP A 38 1.10 7.21 24.48
N PRO A 39 1.54 5.99 24.10
CA PRO A 39 2.64 5.80 23.16
C PRO A 39 2.36 6.32 21.75
N ARG A 40 1.11 6.62 21.42
CA ARG A 40 0.70 7.17 20.12
C ARG A 40 1.11 8.63 19.96
N GLY A 41 1.19 9.42 21.04
CA GLY A 41 1.57 10.83 21.01
C GLY A 41 2.93 11.06 20.31
N PRO A 42 4.03 10.46 20.81
CA PRO A 42 5.34 10.57 20.19
C PRO A 42 5.39 10.06 18.74
N LEU A 43 4.62 9.02 18.40
CA LEU A 43 4.54 8.49 17.03
C LEU A 43 3.95 9.52 16.06
N ILE A 44 2.89 10.21 16.46
CA ILE A 44 2.26 11.27 15.65
C ILE A 44 3.24 12.41 15.41
N THR A 45 3.94 12.86 16.45
CA THR A 45 4.93 13.95 16.35
C THR A 45 6.06 13.58 15.39
N MET A 46 6.59 12.35 15.48
CA MET A 46 7.64 11.87 14.58
C MET A 46 7.14 11.69 13.14
N GLU A 47 5.91 11.22 12.94
CA GLU A 47 5.27 11.11 11.63
C GLU A 47 5.14 12.48 10.96
N HIS A 48 4.68 13.49 11.70
CA HIS A 48 4.56 14.85 11.16
C HIS A 48 5.94 15.43 10.81
N ALA A 49 6.93 15.24 11.66
CA ALA A 49 8.31 15.65 11.39
C ALA A 49 8.90 14.94 10.15
N LEU A 50 8.47 13.69 9.87
CA LEU A 50 8.96 12.88 8.75
C LEU A 50 8.51 13.44 7.40
N GLU A 51 7.33 14.06 7.31
CA GLU A 51 6.75 14.52 6.04
C GLU A 51 7.65 15.53 5.31
N ASN A 52 8.24 16.46 6.06
CA ASN A 52 9.09 17.53 5.52
C ASN A 52 10.59 17.29 5.76
N ALA A 53 10.96 16.11 6.28
CA ALA A 53 12.34 15.82 6.61
C ALA A 53 13.19 15.57 5.35
N GLU A 54 14.41 16.12 5.36
CA GLU A 54 15.45 15.75 4.41
C GLU A 54 15.74 14.23 4.49
N PRO A 55 16.23 13.58 3.41
CA PRO A 55 16.37 12.12 3.35
C PRO A 55 17.13 11.48 4.52
N ARG A 56 18.19 12.15 5.02
CA ARG A 56 18.95 11.66 6.18
C ARG A 56 18.13 11.73 7.45
N ARG A 57 17.48 12.87 7.71
CA ARG A 57 16.60 13.06 8.88
C ARG A 57 15.39 12.14 8.83
N ALA A 58 14.84 11.90 7.64
CA ALA A 58 13.74 10.98 7.43
C ALA A 58 14.12 9.54 7.80
N LEU A 59 15.35 9.11 7.52
CA LEU A 59 15.85 7.80 7.94
C LEU A 59 15.98 7.71 9.47
N GLU A 60 16.51 8.75 10.11
CA GLU A 60 16.63 8.83 11.57
C GLU A 60 15.26 8.79 12.26
N LEU A 61 14.29 9.56 11.78
CA LEU A 61 12.92 9.58 12.32
C LEU A 61 12.24 8.22 12.17
N ARG A 62 12.33 7.56 11.01
CA ARG A 62 11.79 6.21 10.84
C ARG A 62 12.41 5.20 11.79
N ARG A 63 13.73 5.32 12.03
CA ARG A 63 14.43 4.49 13.00
C ARG A 63 13.93 4.76 14.42
N ALA A 64 13.78 6.03 14.81
CA ALA A 64 13.27 6.42 16.11
C ALA A 64 11.83 5.93 16.33
N MET A 65 10.95 6.03 15.33
CA MET A 65 9.59 5.46 15.39
C MET A 65 9.59 3.95 15.58
N HIS A 66 10.50 3.25 14.90
CA HIS A 66 10.67 1.80 15.04
C HIS A 66 11.18 1.43 16.44
N GLU A 67 12.16 2.16 16.97
CA GLU A 67 12.71 1.98 18.31
C GLU A 67 11.67 2.31 19.40
N HIS A 68 10.87 3.35 19.22
CA HIS A 68 9.75 3.70 20.09
C HIS A 68 8.70 2.58 20.13
N ALA A 69 8.23 2.13 18.97
CA ALA A 69 7.29 1.01 18.89
C ALA A 69 7.84 -0.30 19.49
N MET A 70 9.16 -0.49 19.46
CA MET A 70 9.82 -1.60 20.15
C MET A 70 9.84 -1.45 21.67
N GLY A 71 10.12 -0.25 22.17
CA GLY A 71 10.10 0.06 23.61
C GLY A 71 8.71 -0.19 24.22
N GLU A 72 7.68 0.18 23.47
CA GLU A 72 6.26 -0.02 23.80
C GLU A 72 5.74 -1.43 23.46
N GLY A 73 6.65 -2.36 23.13
CA GLY A 73 6.40 -3.55 22.33
C GLY A 73 5.16 -4.37 22.70
N ALA A 74 4.97 -4.71 23.97
CA ALA A 74 3.82 -5.52 24.40
C ALA A 74 2.47 -4.80 24.20
N GLY A 75 2.43 -3.48 24.41
CA GLY A 75 1.22 -2.68 24.30
C GLY A 75 0.75 -2.47 22.86
N LEU A 76 1.69 -2.20 21.94
CA LEU A 76 1.34 -1.91 20.54
C LEU A 76 1.38 -3.15 19.64
N LEU A 77 2.40 -3.99 19.80
CA LEU A 77 2.74 -5.06 18.85
C LEU A 77 2.46 -6.46 19.40
N GLY A 78 2.24 -6.61 20.70
CA GLY A 78 1.95 -7.89 21.35
C GLY A 78 2.98 -8.97 20.98
N ALA A 79 2.52 -10.12 20.49
CA ALA A 79 3.37 -11.23 20.07
C ALA A 79 4.29 -10.90 18.88
N ALA A 80 4.05 -9.77 18.18
CA ALA A 80 4.91 -9.34 17.09
C ALA A 80 6.13 -8.51 17.54
N ALA A 81 6.15 -8.01 18.78
CA ALA A 81 7.25 -7.19 19.28
C ALA A 81 8.64 -7.83 19.13
N PRO A 82 8.85 -9.13 19.45
CA PRO A 82 10.17 -9.77 19.29
C PRO A 82 10.66 -9.81 17.84
N LEU A 83 9.76 -9.74 16.86
CA LEU A 83 10.09 -9.77 15.44
C LEU A 83 10.72 -8.47 14.96
N MET A 84 10.47 -7.37 15.66
CA MET A 84 11.07 -6.07 15.37
C MET A 84 12.59 -6.04 15.63
N ALA A 85 13.06 -6.89 16.57
CA ALA A 85 14.48 -7.05 16.86
C ALA A 85 15.24 -7.78 15.73
N ALA A 86 14.53 -8.58 14.92
CA ALA A 86 15.08 -9.19 13.71
C ALA A 86 15.11 -8.15 12.58
N GLY A 87 16.08 -7.22 12.64
CA GLY A 87 16.21 -6.10 11.72
C GLY A 87 15.98 -6.47 10.25
N ARG A 88 15.24 -5.60 9.53
CA ARG A 88 14.75 -5.77 8.13
C ARG A 88 13.63 -6.79 7.92
N THR A 89 13.25 -7.58 8.91
CA THR A 89 12.11 -8.52 8.79
C THR A 89 10.77 -7.78 8.78
N LEU A 90 10.67 -6.70 9.53
CA LEU A 90 9.42 -5.96 9.73
C LEU A 90 9.67 -4.47 9.51
N SER A 91 8.80 -3.84 8.72
CA SER A 91 8.74 -2.39 8.52
C SER A 91 7.32 -1.94 8.77
N LEU A 92 7.15 -0.93 9.61
CA LEU A 92 5.85 -0.40 10.02
C LEU A 92 5.61 0.95 9.36
N GLU A 93 4.40 1.18 8.88
CA GLU A 93 3.91 2.43 8.35
C GLU A 93 2.83 2.94 9.31
N TRP A 94 3.12 4.06 9.97
CA TRP A 94 2.24 4.69 10.94
C TRP A 94 1.48 5.84 10.30
N ARG A 95 0.23 6.01 10.70
CA ARG A 95 -0.59 7.14 10.32
C ARG A 95 -1.41 7.60 11.51
N SER A 96 -1.28 8.89 11.87
CA SER A 96 -1.86 9.47 13.08
C SER A 96 -1.72 8.54 14.29
N GLY A 97 -0.51 8.02 14.54
CA GLY A 97 -0.23 7.16 15.70
C GLY A 97 -0.81 5.74 15.65
N LYS A 98 -1.56 5.39 14.60
CA LYS A 98 -2.09 4.04 14.36
C LYS A 98 -1.30 3.31 13.28
N LEU A 99 -1.26 1.97 13.34
CA LEU A 99 -0.55 1.18 12.34
C LEU A 99 -1.39 1.08 11.06
N TYR A 100 -0.97 1.78 10.02
CA TYR A 100 -1.67 1.86 8.74
C TYR A 100 -1.21 0.78 7.76
N GLY A 101 0.08 0.48 7.75
CA GLY A 101 0.68 -0.50 6.85
C GLY A 101 1.79 -1.32 7.49
N VAL A 102 1.95 -2.55 7.02
CA VAL A 102 3.05 -3.43 7.43
C VAL A 102 3.69 -4.07 6.22
N THR A 103 5.03 -4.04 6.18
CA THR A 103 5.83 -4.85 5.27
C THR A 103 6.61 -5.90 6.06
N ILE A 104 6.42 -7.16 5.68
CA ILE A 104 7.11 -8.33 6.23
C ILE A 104 8.06 -8.86 5.16
N ASP A 105 9.35 -8.91 5.44
CA ASP A 105 10.32 -9.61 4.60
C ASP A 105 10.72 -10.93 5.26
N ALA A 106 9.97 -11.99 4.95
CA ALA A 106 10.18 -13.31 5.49
C ALA A 106 11.55 -13.91 5.10
N ARG A 107 12.25 -13.30 4.14
CA ARG A 107 13.60 -13.74 3.77
C ARG A 107 14.64 -13.39 4.84
N TYR A 108 14.35 -12.46 5.74
CA TYR A 108 15.21 -12.12 6.86
C TYR A 108 14.85 -12.84 8.15
N LEU A 109 13.81 -13.70 8.13
CA LEU A 109 13.52 -14.54 9.28
C LEU A 109 14.74 -15.40 9.64
N PRO A 110 15.14 -15.40 10.93
CA PRO A 110 16.22 -16.26 11.40
C PRO A 110 15.92 -17.71 11.04
N ARG A 111 16.87 -18.41 10.42
CA ARG A 111 16.71 -19.82 10.05
C ARG A 111 16.41 -20.73 11.25
N LYS A 112 16.80 -20.31 12.45
CA LYS A 112 16.52 -21.00 13.72
C LYS A 112 15.16 -20.64 14.32
N SER A 113 14.44 -19.67 13.76
CA SER A 113 13.09 -19.36 14.23
C SER A 113 12.16 -20.50 13.85
N LYS A 114 11.40 -21.00 14.82
CA LYS A 114 10.36 -22.02 14.59
C LYS A 114 9.05 -21.42 14.04
N ILE A 115 9.08 -20.16 13.62
CA ILE A 115 7.91 -19.39 13.22
C ILE A 115 7.77 -19.49 11.69
N THR A 116 6.63 -19.99 11.23
CA THR A 116 6.30 -20.01 9.80
C THR A 116 5.92 -18.62 9.31
N VAL A 117 5.94 -18.38 7.99
CA VAL A 117 5.50 -17.09 7.42
C VAL A 117 4.02 -16.81 7.75
N GLY A 118 3.16 -17.83 7.71
CA GLY A 118 1.76 -17.69 8.12
C GLY A 118 1.61 -17.28 9.59
N GLN A 119 2.39 -17.88 10.50
CA GLN A 119 2.40 -17.51 11.92
C GLN A 119 2.94 -16.10 12.16
N LEU A 120 3.94 -15.70 11.39
CA LEU A 120 4.49 -14.34 11.41
C LEU A 120 3.42 -13.30 11.05
N VAL A 121 2.73 -13.52 9.93
CA VAL A 121 1.63 -12.65 9.51
C VAL A 121 0.52 -12.66 10.56
N ASP A 122 0.13 -13.83 11.06
CA ASP A 122 -0.90 -13.97 12.10
C ASP A 122 -0.56 -13.19 13.38
N ASN A 123 0.70 -13.26 13.85
CA ASN A 123 1.17 -12.51 15.02
C ASN A 123 1.07 -11.00 14.80
N VAL A 124 1.46 -10.51 13.62
CA VAL A 124 1.32 -9.09 13.26
C VAL A 124 -0.14 -8.68 13.25
N LEU A 125 -1.01 -9.47 12.61
CA LEU A 125 -2.44 -9.15 12.51
C LEU A 125 -3.19 -9.30 13.84
N LYS A 126 -2.60 -9.95 14.84
CA LYS A 126 -3.11 -10.03 16.22
C LYS A 126 -2.62 -8.89 17.11
N ALA A 127 -1.68 -8.08 16.65
CA ALA A 127 -1.20 -6.92 17.39
C ALA A 127 -2.35 -5.94 17.66
N PRO A 128 -2.45 -5.34 18.87
CA PRO A 128 -3.46 -4.33 19.17
C PRO A 128 -3.48 -3.18 18.15
N ALA A 129 -2.30 -2.71 17.74
CA ALA A 129 -2.17 -1.64 16.76
C ALA A 129 -2.66 -2.02 15.35
N ALA A 130 -2.71 -3.31 15.01
CA ALA A 130 -3.10 -3.78 13.67
C ALA A 130 -4.63 -3.85 13.45
N THR A 131 -5.45 -3.41 14.42
CA THR A 131 -6.91 -3.45 14.32
C THR A 131 -7.43 -2.72 13.07
N ASP A 132 -6.83 -1.56 12.76
CA ASP A 132 -7.24 -0.70 11.65
C ASP A 132 -6.34 -0.86 10.42
N LEU A 133 -5.52 -1.92 10.37
CA LEU A 133 -4.50 -2.11 9.32
C LEU A 133 -5.13 -2.11 7.92
N ARG A 134 -4.62 -1.24 7.04
CA ARG A 134 -5.11 -1.10 5.65
C ARG A 134 -4.19 -1.75 4.63
N ARG A 135 -2.89 -1.83 4.90
CA ARG A 135 -1.90 -2.34 3.94
C ARG A 135 -1.08 -3.49 4.51
N LEU A 136 -1.08 -4.62 3.83
CA LEU A 136 -0.21 -5.75 4.16
C LEU A 136 0.67 -6.13 2.97
N ARG A 137 1.98 -6.09 3.16
CA ARG A 137 2.96 -6.55 2.17
C ARG A 137 3.81 -7.66 2.76
N VAL A 138 3.87 -8.79 2.08
CA VAL A 138 4.65 -9.95 2.52
C VAL A 138 5.58 -10.40 1.40
N ARG A 139 6.88 -10.24 1.63
CA ARG A 139 7.91 -10.80 0.76
C ARG A 139 8.26 -12.20 1.25
N VAL A 140 7.91 -13.20 0.46
CA VAL A 140 8.10 -14.62 0.79
C VAL A 140 9.33 -15.20 0.08
N ARG A 141 9.82 -16.37 0.53
CA ARG A 141 10.93 -17.07 -0.13
C ARG A 141 10.44 -18.01 -1.22
N ILE A 142 9.32 -18.70 -0.96
CA ILE A 142 8.79 -19.74 -1.83
C ILE A 142 7.31 -19.48 -2.13
N PRO A 143 6.80 -19.86 -3.31
CA PRO A 143 5.39 -19.64 -3.66
C PRO A 143 4.40 -20.31 -2.71
N GLN A 144 4.75 -21.43 -2.09
CA GLN A 144 3.86 -22.17 -1.17
C GLN A 144 3.48 -21.35 0.07
N ASP A 145 4.31 -20.39 0.48
CA ASP A 145 3.99 -19.48 1.59
C ASP A 145 2.75 -18.64 1.28
N PHE A 146 2.48 -18.32 0.00
CA PHE A 146 1.29 -17.58 -0.39
C PHE A 146 0.00 -18.33 -0.01
N GLU A 147 -0.06 -19.63 -0.29
CA GLU A 147 -1.24 -20.43 -0.01
C GLU A 147 -1.50 -20.49 1.49
N SER A 148 -0.43 -20.69 2.28
CA SER A 148 -0.50 -20.66 3.74
C SER A 148 -1.02 -19.31 4.27
N ILE A 149 -0.53 -18.18 3.73
CA ILE A 149 -0.98 -16.85 4.14
C ILE A 149 -2.45 -16.63 3.75
N SER A 150 -2.84 -17.01 2.53
CA SER A 150 -4.20 -16.79 2.02
C SER A 150 -5.23 -17.62 2.80
N GLN A 151 -4.95 -18.90 3.05
CA GLN A 151 -5.79 -19.76 3.89
C GLN A 151 -5.92 -19.21 5.31
N MET A 152 -4.80 -18.73 5.89
CA MET A 152 -4.81 -18.09 7.20
C MET A 152 -5.70 -16.84 7.20
N LEU A 153 -5.52 -15.92 6.24
CA LEU A 153 -6.28 -14.66 6.16
C LEU A 153 -7.78 -14.88 6.09
N VAL A 154 -8.21 -15.95 5.43
CA VAL A 154 -9.62 -16.31 5.32
C VAL A 154 -10.15 -16.93 6.60
N ALA A 155 -9.40 -17.86 7.19
CA ALA A 155 -9.80 -18.54 8.41
C ALA A 155 -9.88 -17.61 9.64
N ARG A 156 -9.35 -16.38 9.56
CA ARG A 156 -9.44 -15.39 10.64
C ARG A 156 -10.89 -14.99 10.93
N SER A 157 -11.25 -15.02 12.22
CA SER A 157 -12.51 -14.47 12.73
C SER A 157 -12.50 -12.94 12.77
N ARG A 158 -11.42 -12.34 13.29
CA ARG A 158 -11.21 -10.89 13.31
C ARG A 158 -10.29 -10.48 12.16
N ARG A 159 -10.86 -9.77 11.19
CA ARG A 159 -10.19 -9.30 9.98
C ARG A 159 -9.98 -7.79 10.08
N PRO A 160 -8.75 -7.29 9.93
CA PRO A 160 -8.56 -5.86 9.76
C PRO A 160 -9.10 -5.41 8.41
N PRO A 161 -9.46 -4.13 8.25
CA PRO A 161 -10.10 -3.64 7.04
C PRO A 161 -9.07 -3.37 5.93
N LEU A 162 -8.41 -4.45 5.48
CA LEU A 162 -7.37 -4.39 4.45
C LEU A 162 -7.92 -3.84 3.13
N GLU A 163 -7.15 -2.92 2.56
CA GLU A 163 -7.35 -2.26 1.28
C GLU A 163 -6.33 -2.71 0.23
N GLU A 164 -5.09 -2.98 0.66
CA GLU A 164 -4.01 -3.50 -0.17
C GLU A 164 -3.38 -4.78 0.42
N LEU A 165 -3.24 -5.81 -0.41
CA LEU A 165 -2.51 -7.04 -0.09
C LEU A 165 -1.48 -7.35 -1.18
N VAL A 166 -0.20 -7.34 -0.83
CA VAL A 166 0.89 -7.65 -1.78
C VAL A 166 1.71 -8.81 -1.24
N ILE A 167 1.63 -9.99 -1.87
CA ILE A 167 2.45 -11.15 -1.50
C ILE A 167 3.34 -11.52 -2.68
N TYR A 168 4.67 -11.44 -2.50
CA TYR A 168 5.63 -11.55 -3.61
C TYR A 168 6.91 -12.31 -3.23
N THR A 169 7.47 -13.11 -4.14
CA THR A 169 8.71 -13.91 -3.91
C THR A 169 9.99 -13.17 -4.27
N SER A 170 9.89 -12.02 -4.96
CA SER A 170 10.98 -11.29 -5.62
C SER A 170 11.78 -12.02 -6.71
N ALA A 171 11.43 -13.27 -6.99
CA ALA A 171 11.84 -13.97 -8.20
C ALA A 171 10.72 -13.83 -9.24
N TRP A 172 11.14 -13.35 -10.41
CA TRP A 172 10.49 -13.25 -11.70
C TRP A 172 9.46 -14.36 -12.02
N PRO A 173 8.57 -14.16 -13.01
CA PRO A 173 7.22 -14.71 -13.05
C PRO A 173 7.05 -16.20 -12.77
N HIS A 174 6.05 -16.53 -11.96
CA HIS A 174 5.51 -17.89 -11.86
C HIS A 174 4.03 -17.89 -12.21
N GLN A 175 3.62 -18.83 -13.06
CA GLN A 175 2.22 -18.97 -13.47
C GLN A 175 1.39 -19.59 -12.34
N MET A 176 0.20 -19.06 -12.11
CA MET A 176 -0.75 -19.58 -11.13
C MET A 176 -2.11 -19.88 -11.76
N THR A 177 -2.85 -20.79 -11.13
CA THR A 177 -4.15 -21.28 -11.58
C THR A 177 -5.29 -20.34 -11.13
N PRO A 178 -6.36 -20.17 -11.94
CA PRO A 178 -7.42 -19.18 -11.70
C PRO A 178 -8.28 -19.39 -10.44
N THR A 179 -8.27 -20.58 -9.84
CA THR A 179 -9.26 -21.00 -8.82
C THR A 179 -9.14 -20.25 -7.48
N GLN A 180 -8.04 -19.53 -7.23
CA GLN A 180 -7.78 -18.84 -5.97
C GLN A 180 -8.28 -17.38 -5.93
N GLN A 181 -8.71 -16.81 -7.07
CA GLN A 181 -8.99 -15.37 -7.21
C GLN A 181 -10.27 -14.89 -6.51
N ARG A 182 -11.31 -15.73 -6.44
CA ARG A 182 -12.61 -15.35 -5.86
C ARG A 182 -12.60 -15.21 -4.34
N PHE A 183 -11.68 -15.89 -3.65
CA PHE A 183 -11.84 -16.13 -2.22
C PHE A 183 -11.57 -14.89 -1.36
N LEU A 184 -10.53 -14.10 -1.63
CA LEU A 184 -10.14 -13.01 -0.72
C LEU A 184 -11.08 -11.80 -0.76
N GLY A 185 -11.62 -11.46 -1.94
CA GLY A 185 -12.53 -10.32 -2.10
C GLY A 185 -13.83 -10.47 -1.28
N ASP A 186 -14.32 -11.70 -1.12
CA ASP A 186 -15.53 -11.99 -0.36
C ASP A 186 -15.34 -11.76 1.15
N PHE A 187 -14.12 -11.89 1.67
CA PHE A 187 -13.82 -11.68 3.11
C PHE A 187 -13.28 -10.29 3.44
N TYR A 188 -12.76 -9.57 2.44
CA TYR A 188 -12.21 -8.23 2.58
C TYR A 188 -12.90 -7.30 1.56
N PRO A 189 -14.09 -6.75 1.88
CA PRO A 189 -14.92 -6.02 0.93
C PRO A 189 -14.27 -4.74 0.40
N HIS A 190 -13.37 -4.12 1.17
CA HIS A 190 -12.63 -2.91 0.79
C HIS A 190 -11.28 -3.20 0.11
N LEU A 191 -10.93 -4.49 -0.04
CA LEU A 191 -9.72 -4.88 -0.75
C LEU A 191 -9.87 -4.46 -2.21
N TYR A 192 -8.99 -3.59 -2.67
CA TYR A 192 -9.01 -3.07 -4.03
C TYR A 192 -7.77 -3.41 -4.83
N PHE A 193 -6.71 -3.84 -4.16
CA PHE A 193 -5.47 -4.22 -4.81
C PHE A 193 -4.89 -5.51 -4.22
N VAL A 194 -4.70 -6.50 -5.09
CA VAL A 194 -4.00 -7.73 -4.74
C VAL A 194 -2.92 -8.03 -5.76
N VAL A 195 -1.70 -8.25 -5.27
CA VAL A 195 -0.61 -8.79 -6.06
C VAL A 195 -0.21 -10.14 -5.49
N GLN A 196 -0.13 -11.11 -6.39
CA GLN A 196 0.28 -12.47 -6.10
C GLN A 196 1.50 -12.82 -6.97
N LEU A 197 2.62 -13.06 -6.31
CA LEU A 197 3.95 -13.28 -6.90
C LEU A 197 4.41 -12.07 -7.72
N ASP A 198 3.93 -11.98 -8.95
CA ASP A 198 4.28 -10.99 -9.96
C ASP A 198 3.06 -10.56 -10.79
N ARG A 199 1.85 -10.95 -10.37
CA ARG A 199 0.62 -10.66 -11.11
C ARG A 199 -0.36 -9.90 -10.26
N THR A 200 -0.94 -8.88 -10.87
CA THR A 200 -2.12 -8.22 -10.33
C THR A 200 -3.32 -9.15 -10.48
N LEU A 201 -4.05 -9.38 -9.39
CA LEU A 201 -5.33 -10.09 -9.47
C LEU A 201 -6.45 -9.08 -9.75
N SER A 202 -7.28 -9.38 -10.75
CA SER A 202 -8.49 -8.60 -10.99
C SER A 202 -9.56 -8.99 -9.99
N LEU A 203 -9.90 -8.05 -9.11
CA LEU A 203 -11.02 -8.18 -8.19
C LEU A 203 -12.31 -7.73 -8.88
N PRO A 204 -13.47 -8.32 -8.54
CA PRO A 204 -14.75 -7.91 -9.11
C PRO A 204 -15.09 -6.48 -8.65
N LEU A 205 -15.56 -5.63 -9.55
CA LEU A 205 -15.89 -4.23 -9.20
C LEU A 205 -17.09 -4.13 -8.25
N THR A 206 -18.08 -5.00 -8.43
CA THR A 206 -19.26 -5.14 -7.57
C THR A 206 -19.52 -6.62 -7.30
N ALA A 207 -20.49 -6.93 -6.44
CA ALA A 207 -20.96 -8.31 -6.26
C ALA A 207 -21.62 -8.89 -7.53
N GLU A 208 -22.07 -8.02 -8.44
CA GLU A 208 -22.76 -8.42 -9.67
C GLU A 208 -21.76 -8.71 -10.79
N VAL A 209 -21.97 -9.84 -11.46
CA VAL A 209 -21.19 -10.22 -12.63
C VAL A 209 -21.74 -9.48 -13.85
N ALA A 210 -21.17 -8.30 -14.14
CA ALA A 210 -21.48 -7.52 -15.33
C ALA A 210 -20.24 -7.32 -16.22
N ALA A 211 -20.46 -7.01 -17.50
CA ALA A 211 -19.39 -6.73 -18.44
C ALA A 211 -18.59 -5.46 -18.02
N PRO A 212 -17.24 -5.47 -18.09
CA PRO A 212 -16.41 -4.35 -17.64
C PRO A 212 -16.79 -2.99 -18.23
N ALA A 213 -17.19 -2.98 -19.51
CA ALA A 213 -17.59 -1.77 -20.23
C ALA A 213 -18.75 -1.01 -19.57
N ARG A 214 -19.63 -1.71 -18.82
CA ARG A 214 -20.76 -1.07 -18.13
C ARG A 214 -20.32 -0.15 -16.99
N TYR A 215 -19.15 -0.40 -16.41
CA TYR A 215 -18.64 0.33 -15.25
C TYR A 215 -17.77 1.54 -15.63
N ILE A 216 -17.43 1.71 -16.91
CA ILE A 216 -16.60 2.83 -17.37
C ILE A 216 -17.22 4.20 -17.01
N PRO A 217 -18.53 4.45 -17.22
CA PRO A 217 -19.15 5.71 -16.81
C PRO A 217 -19.03 5.95 -15.31
N ASP A 218 -19.31 4.93 -14.49
CA ASP A 218 -19.23 5.02 -13.03
C ASP A 218 -17.81 5.35 -12.56
N VAL A 219 -16.80 4.73 -13.19
CA VAL A 219 -15.39 4.99 -12.90
C VAL A 219 -14.99 6.43 -13.29
N LEU A 220 -15.44 6.93 -14.43
CA LEU A 220 -15.14 8.29 -14.88
C LEU A 220 -15.83 9.37 -14.03
N LEU A 221 -17.00 9.05 -13.46
CA LEU A 221 -17.78 9.95 -12.61
C LEU A 221 -17.52 9.76 -11.12
N CYS A 222 -16.76 8.74 -10.73
CA CYS A 222 -16.49 8.40 -9.34
C CYS A 222 -15.91 9.59 -8.57
N ASP A 223 -16.46 9.91 -7.41
CA ASP A 223 -15.98 10.99 -6.53
C ASP A 223 -14.52 10.81 -6.11
N PRO A 224 -13.87 11.85 -5.56
CA PRO A 224 -12.57 11.70 -4.91
C PRO A 224 -12.56 10.53 -3.93
N PRO A 225 -11.43 9.80 -3.80
CA PRO A 225 -11.36 8.55 -3.03
C PRO A 225 -11.29 8.79 -1.51
N THR A 226 -12.15 9.64 -0.98
CA THR A 226 -12.31 9.95 0.46
C THR A 226 -13.21 8.94 1.17
N THR A 227 -13.91 8.08 0.43
CA THR A 227 -14.71 6.99 0.99
C THR A 227 -14.16 5.61 0.62
N PRO A 228 -14.40 4.57 1.45
CA PRO A 228 -14.00 3.21 1.12
C PRO A 228 -14.58 2.71 -0.20
N GLU A 229 -15.79 3.12 -0.55
CA GLU A 229 -16.48 2.70 -1.78
C GLU A 229 -15.80 3.29 -3.03
N ALA A 230 -15.52 4.60 -3.01
CA ALA A 230 -14.80 5.27 -4.10
C ALA A 230 -13.37 4.72 -4.23
N ARG A 231 -12.69 4.47 -3.10
CA ARG A 231 -11.39 3.78 -3.08
C ARG A 231 -11.46 2.40 -3.71
N THR A 232 -12.48 1.64 -3.34
CA THR A 232 -12.66 0.27 -3.81
C THR A 232 -12.91 0.25 -5.31
N LEU A 233 -13.85 1.08 -5.80
CA LEU A 233 -14.20 1.15 -7.22
C LEU A 233 -12.99 1.53 -8.07
N LEU A 234 -12.34 2.67 -7.75
CA LEU A 234 -11.19 3.15 -8.52
C LEU A 234 -9.99 2.21 -8.40
N GLY A 235 -9.67 1.73 -7.19
CA GLY A 235 -8.55 0.83 -6.96
C GLY A 235 -8.69 -0.47 -7.75
N ARG A 236 -9.88 -1.10 -7.73
CA ARG A 236 -10.16 -2.32 -8.50
C ARG A 236 -10.12 -2.06 -10.00
N ALA A 237 -10.63 -0.91 -10.46
CA ALA A 237 -10.59 -0.53 -11.87
C ALA A 237 -9.14 -0.29 -12.36
N LEU A 238 -8.28 0.33 -11.56
CA LEU A 238 -6.85 0.51 -11.86
C LEU A 238 -6.10 -0.82 -12.03
N SER A 239 -6.49 -1.84 -11.27
CA SER A 239 -5.86 -3.16 -11.26
C SER A 239 -6.60 -4.19 -12.12
N HIS A 240 -7.65 -3.78 -12.84
CA HIS A 240 -8.48 -4.68 -13.62
C HIS A 240 -7.78 -5.17 -14.90
N ALA A 241 -8.10 -6.38 -15.37
CA ALA A 241 -7.52 -6.97 -16.58
C ALA A 241 -7.94 -6.21 -17.85
N ASP A 242 -9.20 -5.78 -17.90
CA ASP A 242 -9.76 -4.98 -18.98
C ASP A 242 -8.99 -3.66 -19.16
N ARG A 243 -8.49 -3.44 -20.37
CA ARG A 243 -7.63 -2.29 -20.69
C ARG A 243 -8.40 -0.98 -20.63
N ASP A 244 -9.62 -0.93 -21.15
CA ASP A 244 -10.36 0.31 -21.34
C ASP A 244 -10.88 0.83 -20.00
N LEU A 245 -11.34 -0.08 -19.15
CA LEU A 245 -11.70 0.21 -17.77
C LEU A 245 -10.49 0.76 -16.98
N ARG A 246 -9.32 0.15 -17.13
CA ARG A 246 -8.10 0.62 -16.48
C ARG A 246 -7.66 1.99 -16.98
N VAL A 247 -7.78 2.25 -18.27
CA VAL A 247 -7.49 3.57 -18.86
C VAL A 247 -8.46 4.62 -18.30
N ALA A 248 -9.75 4.32 -18.21
CA ALA A 248 -10.74 5.22 -17.60
C ALA A 248 -10.40 5.53 -16.13
N ALA A 249 -10.00 4.52 -15.36
CA ALA A 249 -9.56 4.71 -13.97
C ALA A 249 -8.32 5.62 -13.86
N LEU A 250 -7.33 5.42 -14.73
CA LEU A 250 -6.12 6.25 -14.76
C LEU A 250 -6.43 7.70 -15.15
N GLN A 251 -7.34 7.91 -16.11
CA GLN A 251 -7.84 9.24 -16.47
C GLN A 251 -8.53 9.91 -15.28
N ARG A 252 -9.39 9.17 -14.57
CA ARG A 252 -10.08 9.71 -13.40
C ARG A 252 -9.12 10.07 -12.28
N VAL A 253 -8.17 9.20 -11.96
CA VAL A 253 -7.12 9.48 -10.96
C VAL A 253 -6.31 10.72 -11.33
N ALA A 254 -5.93 10.86 -12.61
CA ALA A 254 -5.21 12.03 -13.07
C ALA A 254 -6.06 13.32 -12.94
N ALA A 255 -7.36 13.24 -13.21
CA ALA A 255 -8.28 14.37 -13.06
C ALA A 255 -8.53 14.77 -11.60
N ILE A 256 -8.59 13.80 -10.68
CA ILE A 256 -8.74 14.05 -9.23
C ILE A 256 -7.49 14.70 -8.64
N GLY A 257 -6.29 14.32 -9.13
CA GLY A 257 -5.03 14.93 -8.72
C GLY A 257 -4.63 14.57 -7.28
N PRO A 258 -4.17 15.52 -6.44
CA PRO A 258 -3.60 15.23 -5.12
C PRO A 258 -4.50 14.40 -4.18
N ALA A 259 -5.82 14.53 -4.29
CA ALA A 259 -6.74 13.73 -3.48
C ALA A 259 -6.67 12.22 -3.78
N ALA A 260 -6.17 11.83 -4.96
CA ALA A 260 -5.97 10.44 -5.34
C ALA A 260 -4.60 9.85 -4.89
N LYS A 261 -3.84 10.56 -4.04
CA LYS A 261 -2.56 10.09 -3.48
C LYS A 261 -2.66 8.74 -2.75
N VAL A 262 -3.84 8.35 -2.28
CA VAL A 262 -4.06 7.03 -1.69
C VAL A 262 -3.66 5.89 -2.65
N PHE A 263 -3.78 6.09 -3.97
CA PHE A 263 -3.40 5.10 -4.98
C PHE A 263 -1.94 5.16 -5.42
N GLU A 264 -1.13 6.08 -4.88
CA GLU A 264 0.26 6.27 -5.33
C GLU A 264 1.05 4.95 -5.28
N SER A 265 0.89 4.19 -4.20
CA SER A 265 1.62 2.94 -4.05
C SER A 265 1.14 1.86 -5.01
N LEU A 266 -0.15 1.82 -5.32
CA LEU A 266 -0.72 0.94 -6.35
C LEU A 266 -0.12 1.28 -7.71
N LEU A 267 -0.14 2.55 -8.12
CA LEU A 267 0.42 3.02 -9.39
C LEU A 267 1.92 2.73 -9.50
N CYS A 268 2.68 2.97 -8.42
CA CYS A 268 4.09 2.60 -8.34
C CYS A 268 4.32 1.10 -8.50
N THR A 269 3.39 0.27 -8.01
CA THR A 269 3.46 -1.19 -8.14
C THR A 269 3.11 -1.63 -9.56
N LEU A 270 2.10 -1.03 -10.18
CA LEU A 270 1.73 -1.30 -11.58
C LEU A 270 2.86 -0.91 -12.57
N LEU A 271 3.70 0.05 -12.22
CA LEU A 271 4.90 0.38 -12.98
C LEU A 271 6.02 -0.65 -12.86
N GLN A 272 5.94 -1.64 -11.99
CA GLN A 272 6.99 -2.66 -11.90
C GLN A 272 6.91 -3.62 -13.08
N PRO A 273 8.06 -4.11 -13.60
CA PRO A 273 8.07 -5.05 -14.72
C PRO A 273 7.24 -6.30 -14.40
N GLY A 274 6.35 -6.69 -15.32
CA GLY A 274 5.53 -7.90 -15.20
C GLY A 274 4.18 -7.73 -14.48
N ILE A 275 3.95 -6.62 -13.78
CA ILE A 275 2.73 -6.44 -12.96
C ILE A 275 1.50 -6.02 -13.78
N ALA A 276 1.65 -5.02 -14.68
CA ALA A 276 0.55 -4.44 -15.46
C ALA A 276 0.53 -4.87 -16.94
N GLY A 277 1.50 -5.69 -17.37
CA GLY A 277 1.66 -6.13 -18.76
C GLY A 277 1.54 -7.65 -18.93
N PRO A 278 1.35 -8.15 -20.17
CA PRO A 278 1.43 -9.58 -20.45
C PRO A 278 2.80 -10.13 -20.01
N PRO A 279 2.89 -11.41 -19.61
CA PRO A 279 4.15 -12.02 -19.19
C PRO A 279 5.21 -11.81 -20.28
N ILE A 280 6.43 -11.44 -19.86
CA ILE A 280 7.56 -11.16 -20.76
C ILE A 280 8.02 -12.48 -21.40
N THR A 281 7.29 -12.93 -22.42
CA THR A 281 7.67 -14.09 -23.25
C THR A 281 8.38 -13.57 -24.50
N GLY A 282 9.66 -13.24 -24.38
CA GLY A 282 10.62 -13.15 -25.50
C GLY A 282 10.38 -12.15 -26.63
N ARG A 283 9.25 -11.44 -26.68
CA ARG A 283 8.99 -10.33 -27.61
C ARG A 283 8.29 -9.21 -26.87
N ALA A 284 8.90 -8.03 -26.88
CA ALA A 284 8.39 -6.81 -26.26
C ALA A 284 7.05 -6.40 -26.89
N THR A 285 5.95 -6.93 -26.35
CA THR A 285 4.62 -6.34 -26.51
C THR A 285 4.31 -5.59 -25.23
N SER A 286 5.11 -4.54 -24.97
CA SER A 286 4.91 -3.69 -23.81
C SER A 286 3.63 -2.89 -24.00
N VAL A 287 2.62 -3.16 -23.18
CA VAL A 287 1.51 -2.22 -22.99
C VAL A 287 2.13 -0.88 -22.58
N PRO A 288 1.82 0.24 -23.25
CA PRO A 288 2.40 1.53 -22.90
C PRO A 288 1.99 1.92 -21.47
N HIS A 289 2.95 2.28 -20.63
CA HIS A 289 2.70 2.67 -19.23
C HIS A 289 2.59 4.19 -19.07
N VAL A 290 2.63 4.95 -20.17
CA VAL A 290 2.46 6.41 -20.21
C VAL A 290 1.24 6.90 -19.41
N PRO A 291 0.06 6.23 -19.46
CA PRO A 291 -1.08 6.66 -18.64
C PRO A 291 -0.83 6.56 -17.13
N ILE A 292 -0.06 5.54 -16.69
CA ILE A 292 0.30 5.37 -15.27
C ILE A 292 1.28 6.46 -14.83
N VAL A 293 2.26 6.78 -15.68
CA VAL A 293 3.19 7.91 -15.46
C VAL A 293 2.43 9.23 -15.35
N THR A 294 1.45 9.43 -16.23
CA THR A 294 0.61 10.65 -16.25
C THR A 294 -0.20 10.78 -14.97
N ALA A 295 -0.84 9.69 -14.52
CA ALA A 295 -1.56 9.65 -13.26
C ALA A 295 -0.63 9.98 -12.07
N LEU A 296 0.54 9.35 -11.97
CA LEU A 296 1.51 9.65 -10.91
C LEU A 296 1.97 11.11 -10.92
N GLN A 297 2.17 11.70 -12.11
CA GLN A 297 2.55 13.10 -12.20
C GLN A 297 1.43 14.03 -11.68
N ALA A 298 0.16 13.70 -11.93
CA ALA A 298 -0.99 14.47 -11.48
C ALA A 298 -1.19 14.43 -9.95
N LEU A 299 -0.71 13.40 -9.27
CA LEU A 299 -0.74 13.31 -7.80
C LEU A 299 0.19 14.35 -7.13
N GLY A 300 1.09 14.97 -7.87
CA GLY A 300 2.06 15.94 -7.35
C GLY A 300 3.29 15.27 -6.73
N PRO A 301 4.14 16.04 -6.02
CA PRO A 301 5.45 15.60 -5.58
C PRO A 301 5.40 14.40 -4.59
N SER A 302 6.22 13.39 -4.86
CA SER A 302 6.46 12.24 -4.00
C SER A 302 7.84 11.62 -4.28
N GLN A 303 8.58 11.33 -3.21
CA GLN A 303 9.84 10.62 -3.30
C GLN A 303 9.69 9.16 -3.77
N ALA A 304 8.57 8.50 -3.43
CA ALA A 304 8.35 7.10 -3.83
C ALA A 304 8.10 7.01 -5.34
N ALA A 305 7.17 7.80 -5.85
CA ALA A 305 6.95 7.99 -7.28
C ALA A 305 8.25 8.38 -8.01
N HIS A 306 9.00 9.37 -7.52
CA HIS A 306 10.25 9.79 -8.15
C HIS A 306 11.27 8.64 -8.29
N ARG A 307 11.45 7.81 -7.26
CA ARG A 307 12.35 6.65 -7.32
C ARG A 307 11.91 5.62 -8.36
N VAL A 308 10.61 5.36 -8.46
CA VAL A 308 10.07 4.42 -9.45
C VAL A 308 10.21 4.97 -10.86
N LEU A 309 9.80 6.22 -11.09
CA LEU A 309 9.90 6.90 -12.39
C LEU A 309 11.35 6.97 -12.89
N SER A 310 12.30 7.25 -12.00
CA SER A 310 13.73 7.26 -12.32
C SER A 310 14.23 5.89 -12.79
N LYS A 311 13.77 4.80 -12.15
CA LYS A 311 14.08 3.42 -12.57
C LYS A 311 13.41 3.06 -13.90
N VAL A 312 12.18 3.52 -14.13
CA VAL A 312 11.48 3.29 -15.41
C VAL A 312 12.27 3.95 -16.54
N ALA A 313 12.65 5.22 -16.37
CA ALA A 313 13.40 5.98 -17.38
C ALA A 313 14.73 5.31 -17.78
N SER A 314 15.39 4.62 -16.86
CA SER A 314 16.72 4.02 -17.07
C SER A 314 16.74 2.56 -17.55
N ARG A 315 15.58 1.93 -17.78
CA ARG A 315 15.47 0.49 -18.08
C ARG A 315 14.89 0.19 -19.48
N PRO A 316 15.67 0.34 -20.55
CA PRO A 316 15.22 0.07 -21.92
C PRO A 316 14.79 -1.38 -22.18
N GLU A 317 15.25 -2.32 -21.36
CA GLU A 317 14.92 -3.74 -21.46
C GLU A 317 13.49 -4.08 -21.03
N TYR A 318 12.82 -3.18 -20.30
CA TYR A 318 11.45 -3.41 -19.80
C TYR A 318 10.42 -2.40 -20.32
N TYR A 319 10.85 -1.23 -20.78
CA TYR A 319 9.95 -0.14 -21.16
C TYR A 319 10.30 0.43 -22.53
N ASP A 320 9.24 0.68 -23.31
CA ASP A 320 9.34 1.36 -24.59
C ASP A 320 9.89 2.79 -24.44
N ALA A 321 10.39 3.36 -25.54
CA ALA A 321 11.03 4.66 -25.53
C ALA A 321 10.09 5.80 -25.08
N GLU A 322 8.80 5.70 -25.36
CA GLU A 322 7.79 6.71 -25.00
C GLU A 322 7.54 6.70 -23.49
N THR A 323 7.29 5.53 -22.91
CA THR A 323 7.15 5.32 -21.47
C THR A 323 8.38 5.84 -20.71
N ARG A 324 9.59 5.53 -21.20
CA ARG A 324 10.83 6.01 -20.55
C ARG A 324 10.99 7.52 -20.62
N ARG A 325 10.66 8.14 -21.77
CA ARG A 325 10.70 9.59 -21.94
C ARG A 325 9.70 10.28 -21.02
N ALA A 326 8.47 9.77 -20.94
CA ALA A 326 7.45 10.27 -20.04
C ALA A 326 7.91 10.17 -18.58
N ALA A 327 8.45 9.02 -18.17
CA ALA A 327 8.94 8.81 -16.82
C ALA A 327 10.11 9.73 -16.45
N GLY A 328 11.06 9.94 -17.37
CA GLY A 328 12.18 10.86 -17.17
C GLY A 328 11.72 12.31 -17.04
N SER A 329 10.78 12.75 -17.88
CA SER A 329 10.17 14.08 -17.82
C SER A 329 9.41 14.28 -16.50
N ALA A 330 8.60 13.30 -16.11
CA ALA A 330 7.89 13.32 -14.83
C ALA A 330 8.89 13.40 -13.67
N ALA A 331 9.89 12.52 -13.62
CA ALA A 331 10.92 12.47 -12.58
C ALA A 331 11.66 13.81 -12.41
N ALA A 332 11.95 14.52 -13.50
CA ALA A 332 12.63 15.82 -13.46
C ALA A 332 11.81 16.91 -12.75
N LYS A 333 10.48 16.83 -12.78
CA LYS A 333 9.56 17.77 -12.12
C LYS A 333 9.47 17.57 -10.61
N PHE A 334 9.94 16.44 -10.08
CA PHE A 334 9.96 16.14 -8.65
C PHE A 334 11.19 16.69 -7.92
N ARG A 335 12.06 17.46 -8.59
CA ARG A 335 13.23 18.04 -7.91
C ARG A 335 12.74 18.97 -6.80
N PRO A 336 13.12 18.73 -5.54
CA PRO A 336 12.81 19.65 -4.46
C PRO A 336 13.47 20.99 -4.79
N SER A 337 12.67 22.04 -4.83
CA SER A 337 13.11 23.42 -4.68
C SER A 337 13.65 23.63 -3.28
#